data_AF-N1V720-F1
#
_entry.id   AF-N1V720-F1
#
_cell.length_a   1.000
_cell.length_b   1.000
_cell.length_c   1.000
_cell.angle_alpha   90.00
_cell.angle_beta   90.00
_cell.angle_gamma   90.00
#
_symmetry.space_group_name_H-M   'P 1'
#
loop_
_entity.id
_entity.type
_entity.pdbx_description
1 polymer ?
#
loop_
_entity_poly.entity_id
_entity_poly.type
_entity_poly.pdbx_seq_one_letter_code
_entity_poly.pdbx_strand_id
1 'polypeptide(L)' 'MVHKVKAVVAKEKNAPVSIETILVPEPGPGEALVDILTC' A
#
# COMPACT_ATOMS: atom_id res chain seq x y z
N MET A 1 1.12 -14.66 -4.79
CA MET A 1 1.71 -14.52 -3.45
C MET A 1 1.16 -13.23 -2.84
N VAL A 2 1.65 -12.73 -1.70
CA VAL A 2 1.16 -11.45 -1.16
C VAL A 2 2.36 -10.56 -0.91
N HIS A 3 2.29 -9.30 -1.34
CA HIS A 3 3.41 -8.38 -1.27
C HIS A 3 3.36 -7.61 0.05
N LYS A 4 4.45 -7.68 0.82
CA LYS A 4 4.63 -6.88 2.04
C LYS A 4 5.30 -5.56 1.66
N VAL A 5 4.60 -4.44 1.84
CA VAL A 5 5.12 -3.11 1.49
C VAL A 5 4.98 -2.14 2.66
N LYS A 6 5.90 -1.18 2.77
CA LYS A 6 5.74 -0.06 3.71
C LYS A 6 4.83 0.99 3.09
N ALA A 7 3.78 1.37 3.80
CA ALA A 7 2.80 2.34 3.35
C ALA A 7 2.49 3.37 4.43
N VAL A 8 2.06 4.55 4.01
CA VAL A 8 1.49 5.58 4.88
C VAL A 8 -0.02 5.33 4.96
N VAL A 9 -0.54 5.07 6.17
CA VAL A 9 -1.94 4.71 6.41
C VAL A 9 -2.64 5.80 7.21
N ALA A 10 -3.75 6.31 6.68
CA ALA A 10 -4.69 7.16 7.39
C ALA A 10 -5.82 6.30 7.97
N LYS A 11 -5.81 6.08 9.29
CA LYS A 11 -6.81 5.23 9.96
C LYS A 11 -8.15 5.93 10.17
N GLU A 12 -8.11 7.25 10.37
CA GLU A 12 -9.28 8.06 10.67
C GLU A 12 -9.14 9.44 10.03
N LYS A 13 -10.29 10.08 9.76
CA LYS A 13 -10.32 11.44 9.21
C LYS A 13 -9.71 12.42 10.21
N ASN A 14 -8.81 13.28 9.74
CA ASN A 14 -8.11 14.30 10.54
C ASN A 14 -7.15 13.77 11.63
N ALA A 15 -6.88 12.47 11.68
CA ALA A 15 -5.85 11.91 12.56
C ALA A 15 -4.47 11.92 11.88
N PRO A 16 -3.36 11.92 12.66
CA PRO A 16 -2.03 11.71 12.11
C PRO A 16 -1.91 10.37 11.37
N VAL A 17 -1.17 10.36 10.26
CA VAL A 17 -0.86 9.14 9.51
C VAL A 17 0.22 8.32 10.19
N SER A 18 0.24 7.02 9.93
CA SER A 18 1.23 6.07 10.45
C SER A 18 1.95 5.35 9.31
N ILE A 19 3.22 4.99 9.50
CA ILE A 19 3.97 4.13 8.56
C ILE A 19 3.82 2.68 9.02
N GLU A 20 3.19 1.86 8.20
CA GLU A 20 2.87 0.47 8.51
C GLU A 20 3.30 -0.46 7.39
N THR A 21 3.55 -1.74 7.72
CA THR A 21 3.73 -2.77 6.69
C THR A 21 2.36 -3.35 6.36
N ILE A 22 1.93 -3.22 5.12
CA ILE A 22 0.66 -3.74 4.63
C ILE A 22 0.87 -4.90 3.65
N LEU A 23 -0.21 -5.63 3.40
CA LEU A 23 -0.27 -6.73 2.45
C LEU A 23 -1.02 -6.27 1.20
N VAL A 24 -0.33 -6.27 0.05
CA VAL A 24 -0.94 -5.98 -1.26
C VAL A 24 -1.15 -7.32 -1.98
N PRO A 25 -2.38 -7.61 -2.44
CA PRO A 25 -2.68 -8.85 -3.17
C PRO A 25 -2.07 -8.84 -4.57
N GLU A 26 -2.13 -10.00 -5.25
CA GLU A 26 -1.77 -10.09 -6.67
C GLU A 26 -2.74 -9.27 -7.53
N PRO A 27 -2.26 -8.63 -8.61
CA PRO A 27 -3.11 -7.94 -9.55
C PRO A 27 -4.05 -8.90 -10.29
N GLY A 28 -5.29 -8.48 -10.53
CA GLY A 28 -6.24 -9.18 -11.37
C GLY A 28 -5.96 -9.04 -12.88
N PRO A 29 -6.80 -9.64 -13.74
CA PRO A 29 -6.67 -9.48 -15.19
C PRO A 29 -6.76 -8.01 -15.63
N GLY A 30 -5.70 -7.52 -16.26
CA GLY A 30 -5.61 -6.12 -16.71
C GLY A 30 -5.10 -5.12 -15.65
N GLU A 31 -4.81 -5.58 -14.43
CA GLU A 31 -4.16 -4.77 -13.39
C GLU A 31 -2.65 -5.00 -13.39
N ALA A 32 -1.91 -4.05 -12.82
CA ALA A 32 -0.47 -4.17 -12.62
C ALA A 32 -0.12 -3.81 -11.18
N LEU A 33 0.80 -4.59 -10.61
CA LEU A 33 1.48 -4.21 -9.38
C LEU A 33 2.63 -3.26 -9.73
N VAL A 34 2.68 -2.11 -9.08
CA VAL A 34 3.67 -1.05 -9.37
C VAL A 34 4.53 -0.78 -8.14
N ASP A 35 5.85 -0.79 -8.34
CA ASP A 35 6.81 -0.32 -7.34
C ASP A 35 6.97 1.20 -7.44
N ILE A 36 6.73 1.91 -6.33
CA ILE A 36 6.72 3.37 -6.31
C ILE A 36 8.12 3.88 -5.98
N LEU A 37 8.74 4.57 -6.93
CA LEU A 37 10.07 5.14 -6.75
C LEU A 37 10.04 6.49 -6.01
N THR A 38 9.05 7.34 -6.31
CA THR A 38 8.90 8.70 -5.74
C THR A 38 7.43 9.11 -5.70
N CYS A 39 7.01 9.81 -4.65
CA CYS A 39 5.66 10.35 -4.44
C CYS A 39 5.74 11.81 -3.95
#